data_AF-A0A109MYU1-F1
#
_entry.id   AF-A0A109MYU1-F1
#
_cell.length_a   1.000
_cell.length_b   1.000
_cell.length_c   1.000
_cell.angle_alpha   90.00
_cell.angle_beta   90.00
_cell.angle_gamma   90.00
#
_symmetry.space_group_name_H-M   'P 1'
#
loop_
_entity.id
_entity.type
_entity.pdbx_description
1 polymer ?
#
loop_
_entity_poly.entity_id
_entity_poly.type
_entity_poly.pdbx_seq_one_letter_code
_entity_poly.pdbx_strand_id
1 'polypeptide(L)'
;MSTNEHGQKQQENQSMLLYNALIIGFVGGAAASLAGMIAHYVNFMDFSPRFILTSWSNMSWIDHWLGAVMTIIIFGILSVVIALIYYGFFKRMKSFFTGIIFGGVCWALLVFVLKPMFSDLPAFSKMSTNTIITSACIFILYGLFVGYSISYDHQEYIRDKNTAQKQQES
;
A
#
# COMPACT_ATOMS: atom_id res chain seq x y z
N MET A 1 14.02 -29.88 27.19
CA MET A 1 12.83 -29.78 26.31
C MET A 1 12.42 -28.33 26.00
N SER A 2 13.18 -27.32 26.43
CA SER A 2 12.87 -25.88 26.31
C SER A 2 13.32 -25.20 25.00
N THR A 3 14.17 -25.85 24.18
CA THR A 3 14.69 -25.27 22.93
C THR A 3 13.61 -25.15 21.84
N ASN A 4 12.55 -25.95 21.90
CA ASN A 4 11.48 -25.96 20.88
C ASN A 4 10.44 -24.84 21.08
N GLU A 5 10.22 -24.40 22.32
CA GLU A 5 9.20 -23.39 22.63
C GLU A 5 9.60 -21.98 22.17
N HIS A 6 10.89 -21.65 22.26
CA HIS A 6 11.41 -20.37 21.78
C HIS A 6 11.39 -20.24 20.26
N GLY A 7 11.64 -21.34 19.53
CA GLY A 7 11.51 -21.38 18.07
C GLY A 7 10.06 -21.20 17.61
N GLN A 8 9.12 -21.86 18.29
CA GLN A 8 7.70 -21.78 17.96
C GLN A 8 7.11 -20.39 18.25
N LYS A 9 7.36 -19.78 19.42
CA LYS A 9 6.89 -18.42 19.73
C LYS A 9 7.48 -17.36 18.80
N GLN A 10 8.72 -17.52 18.35
CA GLN A 10 9.34 -16.57 17.44
C GLN A 10 8.79 -16.73 16.01
N GLN A 11 8.54 -17.96 15.56
CA GLN A 11 7.94 -18.24 14.25
C GLN A 11 6.48 -17.79 14.18
N GLU A 12 5.67 -18.05 15.21
CA GLU A 12 4.26 -17.66 15.30
C GLU A 12 4.07 -16.14 15.23
N ASN A 13 4.90 -15.39 15.95
CA ASN A 13 4.85 -13.93 15.92
C ASN A 13 5.37 -13.34 14.59
N GLN A 14 6.38 -13.95 13.96
CA GLN A 14 6.82 -13.53 12.62
C GLN A 14 5.72 -13.73 11.59
N SER A 15 4.97 -14.84 11.65
CA SER A 15 3.80 -15.06 10.80
C SER A 15 2.67 -14.06 11.06
N MET A 16 2.48 -13.63 12.32
CA MET A 16 1.48 -12.63 12.66
C MET A 16 1.82 -11.24 12.09
N LEU A 17 3.09 -10.82 12.15
CA LEU A 17 3.55 -9.58 11.51
C LEU A 17 3.34 -9.58 10.00
N LEU A 18 3.64 -10.70 9.34
CA LEU A 18 3.42 -10.84 7.89
C LEU A 18 1.93 -10.79 7.55
N TYR A 19 1.09 -11.48 8.31
CA TYR A 19 -0.36 -11.45 8.15
C TYR A 19 -0.94 -10.03 8.34
N ASN A 20 -0.48 -9.31 9.37
CA ASN A 20 -0.87 -7.92 9.60
C ASN A 20 -0.45 -7.03 8.43
N ALA A 21 0.77 -7.18 7.91
CA ALA A 21 1.24 -6.44 6.75
C ALA A 21 0.39 -6.70 5.49
N LEU A 22 -0.05 -7.95 5.26
CA LEU A 22 -0.97 -8.29 4.17
C LEU A 22 -2.31 -7.56 4.31
N ILE A 23 -2.91 -7.57 5.51
CA ILE A 23 -4.17 -6.86 5.77
C ILE A 23 -4.00 -5.35 5.60
N ILE A 24 -2.95 -4.78 6.18
CA ILE A 24 -2.65 -3.34 6.08
C ILE A 24 -2.47 -2.94 4.62
N GLY A 25 -1.75 -3.74 3.83
CA GLY A 25 -1.59 -3.55 2.39
C GLY A 25 -2.93 -3.61 1.67
N PHE A 26 -3.76 -4.62 1.92
CA PHE A 26 -5.07 -4.75 1.28
C PHE A 26 -6.00 -3.58 1.63
N VAL A 27 -6.10 -3.23 2.91
CA VAL A 27 -6.93 -2.10 3.40
C VAL A 27 -6.41 -0.78 2.86
N GLY A 28 -5.09 -0.57 2.85
CA GLY A 28 -4.47 0.62 2.29
C GLY A 28 -4.74 0.76 0.79
N GLY A 29 -4.65 -0.33 0.02
CA GLY A 29 -4.96 -0.34 -1.41
C GLY A 29 -6.43 -0.05 -1.68
N ALA A 30 -7.33 -0.65 -0.90
CA ALA A 30 -8.76 -0.37 -0.96
C ALA A 30 -9.06 1.11 -0.63
N ALA A 31 -8.48 1.64 0.44
CA ALA A 31 -8.64 3.04 0.82
C ALA A 31 -8.09 3.99 -0.25
N ALA A 32 -6.93 3.71 -0.83
CA ALA A 32 -6.33 4.50 -1.90
C ALA A 32 -7.20 4.50 -3.17
N SER A 33 -7.75 3.34 -3.55
CA SER A 33 -8.65 3.23 -4.69
C SER A 33 -9.98 3.98 -4.47
N LEU A 34 -10.55 3.92 -3.26
CA LEU A 34 -11.73 4.71 -2.88
C LEU A 34 -11.42 6.20 -2.89
N ALA A 35 -10.28 6.62 -2.34
CA ALA A 35 -9.84 8.01 -2.37
C ALA A 35 -9.67 8.51 -3.81
N GLY A 36 -9.14 7.69 -4.71
CA GLY A 36 -9.06 7.98 -6.14
C GLY A 36 -10.43 8.14 -6.80
N MET A 37 -11.40 7.28 -6.46
CA MET A 37 -12.78 7.42 -6.97
C MET A 37 -13.45 8.71 -6.46
N ILE A 38 -13.27 9.05 -5.18
CA ILE A 38 -13.79 10.29 -4.61
C ILE A 38 -13.15 11.49 -5.30
N ALA A 39 -11.83 11.47 -5.49
CA ALA A 39 -11.09 12.55 -6.16
C ALA A 39 -11.54 12.79 -7.61
N HIS A 40 -11.92 11.72 -8.32
CA HIS A 40 -12.56 11.83 -9.63
C HIS A 40 -13.97 12.41 -9.54
N TYR A 41 -14.77 11.99 -8.56
CA TYR A 41 -16.14 12.50 -8.35
C TYR A 41 -16.17 14.02 -8.11
N VAL A 42 -15.19 14.54 -7.36
CA VAL A 42 -15.05 15.98 -7.09
C VAL A 42 -14.35 16.75 -8.22
N ASN A 43 -14.13 16.15 -9.40
CA ASN A 43 -13.44 16.73 -10.56
C ASN A 43 -12.00 17.24 -10.28
N PHE A 44 -11.34 16.75 -9.22
CA PHE A 44 -9.92 17.05 -8.97
C PHE A 44 -8.98 16.16 -9.79
N MET A 45 -9.48 15.02 -10.29
CA MET A 45 -8.74 14.05 -11.08
C MET A 45 -9.41 13.85 -12.44
N ASP A 46 -8.72 14.23 -13.52
CA ASP A 46 -9.22 14.09 -14.90
C ASP A 46 -9.25 12.64 -15.39
N PHE A 47 -8.65 11.71 -14.63
CA PHE A 47 -8.59 10.28 -14.96
C PHE A 47 -9.17 9.42 -13.83
N SER A 48 -9.94 8.41 -14.21
CA SER A 48 -10.53 7.45 -13.26
C SER A 48 -9.55 6.33 -12.94
N PRO A 49 -9.49 5.80 -11.69
CA PRO A 49 -8.72 4.59 -11.35
C PRO A 49 -8.99 3.37 -12.27
N ARG A 50 -10.12 3.38 -12.98
CA ARG A 50 -10.51 2.40 -14.01
C ARG A 50 -9.57 2.30 -15.22
N PHE A 51 -8.62 3.22 -15.37
CA PHE A 51 -7.65 3.21 -16.48
C PHE A 51 -6.89 1.87 -16.61
N ILE A 52 -6.69 1.15 -15.49
CA ILE A 52 -6.02 -0.15 -15.48
C ILE A 52 -6.80 -1.19 -16.31
N LEU A 53 -8.13 -1.15 -16.24
CA LEU A 53 -8.97 -2.10 -16.95
C LEU A 53 -9.17 -1.71 -18.41
N THR A 54 -9.37 -0.43 -18.71
CA THR A 54 -9.59 0.03 -20.10
C THR A 54 -8.37 -0.22 -20.98
N SER A 55 -7.15 -0.07 -20.44
CA SER A 55 -5.93 -0.30 -21.22
C SER A 55 -5.60 -1.76 -21.48
N TRP A 56 -6.11 -2.68 -20.67
CA TRP A 56 -5.94 -4.12 -20.91
C TRP A 56 -7.09 -4.74 -21.69
N SER A 57 -8.28 -4.15 -21.68
CA SER A 57 -9.44 -4.68 -22.38
C SER A 57 -10.46 -3.58 -22.70
N ASN A 58 -10.92 -3.51 -23.93
CA ASN A 58 -11.92 -2.55 -24.39
C ASN A 58 -13.36 -3.08 -24.20
N MET A 59 -13.65 -3.74 -23.06
CA MET A 59 -14.95 -4.37 -22.81
C MET A 59 -15.92 -3.45 -22.08
N SER A 60 -17.17 -3.36 -22.57
CA SER A 60 -18.25 -2.50 -22.05
C SER A 60 -18.65 -2.75 -20.58
N TRP A 61 -18.23 -3.86 -19.98
CA TRP A 61 -18.45 -4.14 -18.55
C TRP A 61 -17.61 -3.29 -17.60
N ILE A 62 -16.56 -2.64 -18.12
CA ILE A 62 -15.65 -1.77 -17.33
C ILE A 62 -16.34 -0.48 -16.90
N ASP A 63 -17.32 -0.01 -17.68
CA ASP A 63 -18.12 1.17 -17.34
C ASP A 63 -19.13 0.92 -16.21
N HIS A 64 -19.47 -0.34 -15.94
CA HIS A 64 -20.40 -0.72 -14.87
C HIS A 64 -19.71 -0.90 -13.50
N TRP A 65 -20.50 -1.02 -12.43
CA TRP A 65 -20.03 -1.22 -11.05
C TRP A 65 -18.92 -2.28 -10.90
N LEU A 66 -18.92 -3.32 -11.75
CA LEU A 66 -17.87 -4.34 -11.76
C LEU A 66 -16.48 -3.79 -12.07
N GLY A 67 -16.36 -2.78 -12.95
CA GLY A 67 -15.07 -2.14 -13.22
C GLY A 67 -14.49 -1.44 -12.00
N ALA A 68 -15.34 -0.89 -11.12
CA ALA A 68 -14.90 -0.29 -9.86
C ALA A 68 -14.38 -1.36 -8.89
N VAL A 69 -15.12 -2.45 -8.71
CA VAL A 69 -14.72 -3.57 -7.84
C VAL A 69 -13.42 -4.22 -8.28
N MET A 70 -13.27 -4.49 -9.58
CA MET A 70 -12.04 -5.08 -10.13
C MET A 70 -10.83 -4.16 -9.98
N THR A 71 -11.02 -2.84 -10.13
CA THR A 71 -9.96 -1.86 -9.88
C THR A 71 -9.49 -1.93 -8.43
N ILE A 72 -10.43 -1.98 -7.48
CA ILE A 72 -10.13 -2.11 -6.04
C ILE A 72 -9.34 -3.39 -5.77
N ILE A 73 -9.73 -4.52 -6.37
CA ILE A 73 -9.04 -5.81 -6.21
C ILE A 73 -7.61 -5.74 -6.76
N ILE A 74 -7.42 -5.21 -7.97
CA ILE A 74 -6.08 -5.11 -8.59
C ILE A 74 -5.18 -4.17 -7.79
N PHE A 75 -5.68 -2.99 -7.40
CA PHE A 75 -4.95 -2.08 -6.52
C PHE A 75 -4.67 -2.70 -5.15
N GLY A 76 -5.59 -3.49 -4.61
CA GLY A 76 -5.40 -4.24 -3.37
C GLY A 76 -4.26 -5.24 -3.48
N ILE A 77 -4.23 -6.06 -4.53
CA ILE A 77 -3.16 -7.04 -4.77
C ILE A 77 -1.82 -6.34 -4.98
N LEU A 78 -1.78 -5.28 -5.80
CA LEU A 78 -0.57 -4.51 -6.03
C LEU A 78 -0.07 -3.86 -4.73
N SER A 79 -0.98 -3.36 -3.92
CA SER A 79 -0.69 -2.77 -2.61
C SER A 79 -0.13 -3.79 -1.62
N VAL A 80 -0.61 -5.03 -1.64
CA VAL A 80 -0.04 -6.13 -0.84
C VAL A 80 1.42 -6.38 -1.22
N VAL A 81 1.75 -6.41 -2.51
CA VAL A 81 3.14 -6.57 -2.97
C VAL A 81 4.01 -5.41 -2.49
N ILE A 82 3.51 -4.18 -2.62
CA ILE A 82 4.17 -2.96 -2.15
C ILE A 82 4.40 -3.01 -0.63
N ALA A 83 3.43 -3.45 0.16
CA ALA A 83 3.55 -3.60 1.62
C ALA A 83 4.61 -4.65 2.01
N LEU A 84 4.71 -5.76 1.28
CA LEU A 84 5.76 -6.76 1.48
C LEU A 84 7.15 -6.22 1.14
N ILE A 85 7.27 -5.45 0.05
CA ILE A 85 8.52 -4.77 -0.31
C ILE A 85 8.93 -3.78 0.80
N TYR A 86 7.98 -3.01 1.33
CA TYR A 86 8.22 -2.10 2.45
C TYR A 86 8.72 -2.84 3.70
N TYR A 87 8.07 -3.96 4.05
CA TYR A 87 8.46 -4.79 5.18
C TYR A 87 9.91 -5.30 5.02
N GLY A 88 10.29 -5.72 3.82
CA GLY A 88 11.63 -6.21 3.50
C GLY A 88 12.72 -5.13 3.53
N PHE A 89 12.46 -3.96 2.94
CA PHE A 89 13.47 -2.90 2.82
C PHE A 89 13.56 -1.98 4.03
N PHE A 90 12.43 -1.66 4.68
CA PHE A 90 12.35 -0.51 5.57
C PHE A 90 12.00 -0.81 7.04
N LYS A 91 11.92 -2.10 7.41
CA LYS A 91 11.74 -2.59 8.80
C LYS A 91 12.58 -1.85 9.87
N ARG A 92 13.73 -1.28 9.50
CA ARG A 92 14.67 -0.65 10.44
C ARG A 92 14.51 0.86 10.67
N MET A 93 13.80 1.61 9.84
CA MET A 93 13.75 3.08 10.01
C MET A 93 12.40 3.56 10.55
N LYS A 94 12.39 4.04 11.80
CA LYS A 94 11.24 4.60 12.52
C LYS A 94 10.73 5.96 12.00
N SER A 95 11.26 6.46 10.88
CA SER A 95 11.00 7.85 10.49
C SER A 95 9.65 7.98 9.80
N PHE A 96 8.78 8.89 10.24
CA PHE A 96 7.55 9.26 9.53
C PHE A 96 7.83 9.64 8.06
N PHE A 97 9.02 10.21 7.82
CA PHE A 97 9.53 10.51 6.48
C PHE A 97 9.63 9.29 5.57
N THR A 98 9.85 8.09 6.12
CA THR A 98 9.87 6.86 5.35
C THR A 98 8.56 6.64 4.60
N GLY A 99 7.41 6.80 5.27
CA GLY A 99 6.10 6.59 4.65
C GLY A 99 5.81 7.61 3.56
N ILE A 100 6.24 8.87 3.77
CA ILE A 100 6.10 9.95 2.77
C ILE A 100 6.95 9.66 1.53
N ILE A 101 8.23 9.34 1.73
CA ILE A 101 9.16 9.00 0.63
C ILE A 101 8.63 7.78 -0.11
N PHE A 102 8.16 6.77 0.63
CA PHE A 102 7.61 5.56 0.03
C PHE A 102 6.36 5.82 -0.80
N GLY A 103 5.43 6.63 -0.30
CA GLY A 103 4.24 7.04 -1.05
C GLY A 103 4.60 7.81 -2.31
N GLY A 104 5.55 8.75 -2.22
CA GLY A 104 6.06 9.50 -3.38
C GLY A 104 6.75 8.61 -4.41
N VAL A 105 7.55 7.63 -3.97
CA VAL A 105 8.19 6.64 -4.84
C VAL A 105 7.16 5.74 -5.49
N CYS A 106 6.15 5.27 -4.75
CA CYS A 106 5.05 4.46 -5.32
C CYS A 106 4.27 5.23 -6.38
N TRP A 107 3.99 6.52 -6.13
CA TRP A 107 3.35 7.39 -7.11
C TRP A 107 4.21 7.58 -8.36
N ALA A 108 5.51 7.86 -8.19
CA ALA A 108 6.43 8.00 -9.31
C ALA A 108 6.53 6.69 -10.10
N LEU A 109 6.59 5.55 -9.41
CA LEU A 109 6.59 4.23 -10.04
C LEU A 109 5.30 4.01 -10.83
N LEU A 110 4.15 4.44 -10.32
CA LEU A 110 2.91 4.41 -11.08
C LEU A 110 2.97 5.30 -12.34
N VAL A 111 3.37 6.55 -12.21
CA VAL A 111 3.37 7.46 -13.36
C VAL A 111 4.43 7.10 -14.42
N PHE A 112 5.57 6.53 -14.03
CA PHE A 112 6.66 6.20 -14.96
C PHE A 112 6.67 4.74 -15.43
N VAL A 113 6.46 3.77 -14.54
CA VAL A 113 6.50 2.34 -14.86
C VAL A 113 5.15 1.83 -15.35
N LEU A 114 4.04 2.32 -14.81
CA LEU A 114 2.71 1.90 -15.25
C LEU A 114 2.29 2.62 -16.56
N LYS A 115 2.84 3.80 -16.91
CA LYS A 115 2.58 4.47 -18.21
C LYS A 115 2.80 3.62 -19.47
N PRO A 116 3.92 2.89 -19.66
CA PRO A 116 4.07 1.99 -20.81
C PRO A 116 3.13 0.78 -20.76
N MET A 117 2.62 0.41 -19.58
CA MET A 117 1.68 -0.69 -19.38
C MET A 117 0.21 -0.29 -19.59
N PHE A 118 -0.12 1.00 -19.42
CA PHE A 118 -1.47 1.53 -19.55
C PHE A 118 -1.48 2.77 -20.47
N SER A 119 -1.79 2.54 -21.74
CA SER A 119 -1.87 3.56 -22.78
C SER A 119 -2.94 4.64 -22.56
N ASP A 120 -3.96 4.36 -21.75
CA ASP A 120 -5.04 5.30 -21.41
C ASP A 120 -4.67 6.28 -20.28
N LEU A 121 -3.56 6.06 -19.57
CA LEU A 121 -3.09 7.00 -18.56
C LEU A 121 -2.54 8.24 -19.29
N PRO A 122 -3.13 9.45 -19.12
CA PRO A 122 -2.56 10.65 -19.68
C PRO A 122 -1.15 10.82 -19.12
N ALA A 123 -0.19 11.10 -20.00
CA ALA A 123 1.20 11.32 -19.58
C ALA A 123 1.27 12.43 -18.52
N PHE A 124 2.23 12.37 -17.60
CA PHE A 124 2.48 13.41 -16.59
C PHE A 124 2.43 14.84 -17.19
N SER A 125 3.02 15.03 -18.37
CA SER A 125 3.05 16.32 -19.07
C SER A 125 1.70 16.79 -19.64
N LYS A 126 0.67 15.94 -19.69
CA LYS A 126 -0.67 16.25 -20.17
C LYS A 126 -1.73 16.29 -19.06
N MET A 127 -1.38 15.90 -17.84
CA MET A 127 -2.28 16.00 -16.69
C MET A 127 -2.34 17.44 -16.17
N SER A 128 -3.54 17.85 -15.73
CA SER A 128 -3.69 19.09 -14.97
C SER A 128 -2.85 19.05 -13.69
N THR A 129 -2.28 20.20 -13.30
CA THR A 129 -1.52 20.34 -12.05
C THR A 129 -2.34 19.89 -10.84
N ASN A 130 -3.65 20.11 -10.85
CA ASN A 130 -4.56 19.69 -9.77
C ASN A 130 -4.63 18.16 -9.65
N THR A 131 -4.64 17.46 -10.79
CA THR A 131 -4.66 16.01 -10.86
C THR A 131 -3.35 15.39 -10.36
N ILE A 132 -2.22 15.99 -10.71
CA ILE A 132 -0.89 15.58 -10.23
C ILE A 132 -0.81 15.73 -8.71
N ILE A 133 -1.17 16.91 -8.18
CA ILE A 133 -1.09 17.18 -6.74
C ILE A 133 -2.03 16.25 -5.96
N THR A 134 -3.27 16.10 -6.42
CA THR A 134 -4.27 15.24 -5.76
C THR A 134 -3.84 13.78 -5.75
N SER A 135 -3.38 13.25 -6.88
CA SER A 135 -2.92 11.86 -6.97
C SER A 135 -1.66 11.63 -6.11
N ALA A 136 -0.69 12.54 -6.14
CA ALA A 136 0.50 12.45 -5.29
C ALA A 136 0.13 12.50 -3.81
N CYS A 137 -0.82 13.35 -3.41
CA CYS A 137 -1.30 13.45 -2.04
C CYS A 137 -1.94 12.13 -1.57
N ILE A 138 -2.83 11.54 -2.36
CA ILE A 138 -3.46 10.24 -2.05
C ILE A 138 -2.40 9.16 -1.85
N PHE A 139 -1.40 9.11 -2.73
CA PHE A 139 -0.31 8.14 -2.63
C PHE A 139 0.60 8.37 -1.43
N ILE A 140 0.88 9.63 -1.08
CA ILE A 140 1.63 9.98 0.14
C ILE A 140 0.85 9.56 1.38
N LEU A 141 -0.45 9.85 1.45
CA LEU A 141 -1.31 9.43 2.57
C LEU A 141 -1.40 7.91 2.67
N TYR A 142 -1.51 7.22 1.54
CA TYR A 142 -1.46 5.76 1.47
C TYR A 142 -0.11 5.22 1.98
N GLY A 143 1.01 5.75 1.50
CA GLY A 143 2.35 5.32 1.91
C GLY A 143 2.63 5.61 3.37
N LEU A 144 2.11 6.73 3.89
CA LEU A 144 2.16 7.07 5.30
C LEU A 144 1.36 6.09 6.15
N PHE A 145 0.13 5.74 5.73
CA PHE A 145 -0.72 4.76 6.41
C PHE A 145 -0.03 3.38 6.47
N VAL A 146 0.37 2.84 5.32
CA VAL A 146 1.03 1.52 5.25
C VAL A 146 2.33 1.52 6.02
N GLY A 147 3.18 2.53 5.82
CA GLY A 147 4.49 2.60 6.43
C GLY A 147 4.43 2.80 7.95
N TYR A 148 3.49 3.61 8.43
CA TYR A 148 3.27 3.83 9.86
C TYR A 148 2.71 2.58 10.53
N SER A 149 1.67 1.96 9.95
CA SER A 149 1.06 0.74 10.51
C SER A 149 2.06 -0.41 10.62
N ILE A 150 2.88 -0.66 9.58
CA ILE A 150 3.91 -1.71 9.63
C ILE A 150 5.01 -1.37 10.67
N SER A 151 5.43 -0.12 10.73
CA SER A 151 6.47 0.31 11.68
C SER A 151 5.99 0.22 13.14
N TYR A 152 4.71 0.50 13.37
CA TYR A 152 4.09 0.40 14.69
C TYR A 152 3.94 -1.06 15.12
N ASP A 153 3.43 -1.92 14.22
CA ASP A 153 3.28 -3.36 14.44
C ASP A 153 4.63 -4.03 14.78
N HIS A 154 5.71 -3.62 14.09
CA HIS A 154 7.05 -4.10 14.40
C HIS A 154 7.58 -3.61 15.77
N GLN A 155 7.23 -2.40 16.19
CA GLN A 155 7.63 -1.88 17.50
C GLN A 155 6.92 -2.58 18.64
N GLU A 156 5.63 -2.85 18.47
CA GLU A 156 4.83 -3.61 19.43
C GLU A 156 5.44 -5.00 19.64
N TYR A 157 5.79 -5.68 18.54
CA TYR A 157 6.47 -6.97 18.60
C TYR A 157 7.81 -6.94 19.37
N ILE A 158 8.63 -5.90 19.17
CA ILE A 158 9.90 -5.76 19.91
C ILE A 158 9.62 -5.50 21.40
N ARG A 159 8.56 -4.74 21.74
CA ARG A 159 8.18 -4.45 23.13
C ARG A 159 7.73 -5.70 23.87
N ASP A 160 6.92 -6.54 23.24
CA ASP A 160 6.46 -7.80 23.81
C ASP A 160 7.62 -8.79 24.01
N LYS A 161 8.52 -8.86 23.04
CA LYS A 161 9.75 -9.68 23.16
C LYS A 161 10.61 -9.26 24.35
N ASN A 162 10.84 -7.95 24.52
CA ASN A 162 11.66 -7.44 25.63
C ASN A 162 11.01 -7.65 27.00
N THR A 163 9.67 -7.59 27.08
CA THR A 163 8.93 -7.82 28.34
C THR A 163 8.97 -9.29 28.74
N ALA A 164 8.82 -10.21 27.78
CA ALA A 164 8.95 -11.64 28.01
C ALA A 164 10.37 -12.03 28.47
N GLN A 165 11.42 -11.37 27.96
CA GLN A 165 12.79 -11.60 28.42
C GLN A 165 13.02 -11.10 29.85
N LYS A 166 12.50 -9.93 30.22
CA LYS A 166 12.61 -9.41 31.60
C LYS A 166 11.93 -10.31 32.64
N GLN A 167 10.80 -10.94 32.27
CA GLN A 167 10.12 -11.92 33.13
C GLN A 167 10.87 -13.25 33.27
N GLN A 168 11.81 -13.55 32.37
CA GLN A 168 12.66 -14.75 32.48
C GLN A 168 13.94 -14.51 33.29
N GLU A 169 14.35 -13.24 33.47
CA GLU A 169 15.52 -12.85 34.28
C GLU A 169 15.18 -12.47 35.74
N SER A 170 13.89 -12.40 36.09
CA SER A 170 13.38 -12.11 37.45
C SER A 170 12.91 -13.37 38.15
#